data_AF-A0A9W4E396-F1
#
_entry.id   AF-A0A9W4E396-F1
#
_cell.length_a   1.000
_cell.length_b   1.000
_cell.length_c   1.000
_cell.angle_alpha   90.00
_cell.angle_beta   90.00
_cell.angle_gamma   90.00
#
_symmetry.space_group_name_H-M   'P 1'
#
loop_
_entity.id
_entity.type
_entity.pdbx_description
1 polymer ?
#
loop_
_entity_poly.entity_id
_entity_poly.type
_entity_poly.pdbx_seq_one_letter_code
_entity_poly.pdbx_strand_id
1 'polypeptide(L)'
;MYRCGATLSSALNTAVRTRRIEFNPARYAVMNRPAAHERLCWTPRQAAAFLHHSAKTYADQYADIFEVHLGTGMRRGEALGLHWPDVRLARPRPRPAGTGSASPPASPQPSGAKPTAHEPHSPTRHPSKASSSPAPTAAPAPAVA
;
A
#
# COMPACT_ATOMS: atom_id res chain seq x y z
N MET A 1 -14.51 -20.46 3.28
CA MET A 1 -14.54 -21.33 4.48
C MET A 1 -13.90 -20.67 5.72
N TYR A 2 -12.66 -20.13 5.67
CA TYR A 2 -12.00 -19.54 6.86
C TYR A 2 -12.84 -18.51 7.63
N ARG A 3 -13.50 -17.57 6.93
CA ARG A 3 -14.31 -16.51 7.57
C ARG A 3 -15.48 -17.08 8.37
N CYS A 4 -16.14 -18.14 7.89
CA CYS A 4 -17.24 -18.78 8.61
C CYS A 4 -16.75 -19.44 9.90
N GLY A 5 -15.63 -20.17 9.85
CA GLY A 5 -15.01 -20.76 11.04
C GLY A 5 -14.51 -19.72 12.04
N ALA A 6 -13.94 -18.61 11.56
CA ALA A 6 -13.50 -17.50 12.41
C ALA A 6 -14.69 -16.82 13.13
N THR A 7 -15.80 -16.57 12.43
CA THR A 7 -17.01 -16.00 13.04
C THR A 7 -17.61 -16.95 14.07
N LEU A 8 -17.71 -18.24 13.75
CA LEU A 8 -18.22 -19.27 14.67
C LEU A 8 -17.35 -19.39 15.92
N SER A 9 -16.02 -19.44 15.74
CA SER A 9 -15.07 -19.47 16.86
C SER A 9 -15.18 -18.21 17.73
N SER A 10 -15.40 -17.04 17.14
CA SER A 10 -15.65 -15.78 17.88
C SER A 10 -16.96 -15.82 18.69
N ALA A 11 -18.05 -16.32 18.08
CA ALA A 11 -19.34 -16.46 18.74
C ALA A 11 -19.26 -17.45 19.92
N LEU A 12 -18.63 -18.61 19.73
CA LEU A 12 -18.45 -19.61 20.79
C LEU A 12 -17.49 -19.15 21.88
N ASN A 13 -16.42 -18.40 21.55
CA ASN A 13 -15.60 -17.73 22.57
C ASN A 13 -16.42 -16.74 23.40
N THR A 14 -17.38 -16.05 22.79
CA THR A 14 -18.30 -15.17 23.53
C THR A 14 -19.19 -15.98 24.48
N ALA A 15 -19.70 -17.13 24.03
CA ALA A 15 -20.49 -18.04 24.87
C ALA A 15 -19.71 -18.58 26.08
N VAL A 16 -18.42 -18.94 25.90
CA VAL A 16 -17.52 -19.33 27.00
C VAL A 16 -17.35 -18.20 28.01
N ARG A 17 -17.11 -16.97 27.54
CA ARG A 17 -16.98 -15.79 28.43
C ARG A 17 -18.24 -15.54 29.26
N THR A 18 -19.41 -15.73 28.65
CA THR A 18 -20.71 -15.64 29.33
C THR A 18 -21.06 -16.88 30.16
N ARG A 19 -20.12 -17.84 30.30
CA ARG A 19 -20.29 -19.11 31.03
C ARG A 19 -21.49 -19.96 30.57
N ARG A 20 -21.90 -19.84 29.30
CA ARG A 20 -22.96 -20.69 28.72
C ARG A 20 -22.45 -22.05 28.29
N ILE A 21 -21.16 -22.14 27.98
CA ILE A 21 -20.45 -23.36 27.64
C ILE A 21 -19.09 -23.33 28.35
N GLU A 22 -18.58 -24.50 28.71
CA GLU A 22 -17.35 -24.63 29.49
C GLU A 22 -16.09 -24.40 28.64
N PHE A 23 -16.11 -24.83 27.37
CA PHE A 23 -15.00 -24.65 26.44
C PHE A 23 -15.52 -24.41 25.01
N ASN A 24 -14.67 -23.85 24.14
CA ASN A 24 -15.02 -23.57 22.75
C ASN A 24 -14.69 -24.78 21.85
N PRO A 25 -15.68 -25.50 21.30
CA PRO A 25 -15.46 -26.68 20.45
C PRO A 25 -14.90 -26.32 19.06
N ALA A 26 -15.06 -25.08 18.60
CA ALA A 26 -14.53 -24.66 17.31
C ALA A 26 -13.02 -24.40 17.32
N ARG A 27 -12.33 -24.47 18.48
CA ARG A 27 -10.87 -24.23 18.57
C ARG A 27 -10.06 -25.14 17.65
N TYR A 28 -10.48 -26.39 17.48
CA TYR A 28 -9.79 -27.36 16.64
C TYR A 28 -10.32 -27.41 15.20
N ALA A 29 -11.42 -26.71 14.92
CA ALA A 29 -12.08 -26.68 13.62
C ALA A 29 -11.64 -25.50 12.74
N VAL A 30 -10.92 -24.50 13.28
CA VAL A 30 -10.49 -23.35 12.48
C VAL A 30 -9.29 -23.74 11.61
N MET A 31 -9.54 -23.84 10.31
CA MET A 31 -8.52 -23.99 9.28
C MET A 31 -7.54 -22.82 9.30
N ASN A 32 -6.27 -23.05 8.97
CA ASN A 32 -5.26 -22.00 9.00
C ASN A 32 -5.65 -20.81 8.10
N ARG A 33 -5.33 -19.60 8.55
CA ARG A 33 -5.58 -18.39 7.75
C ARG A 33 -4.77 -18.49 6.47
N PRO A 34 -5.40 -18.44 5.28
CA PRO A 34 -4.64 -18.41 4.03
C PRO A 34 -3.75 -17.17 4.05
N ALA A 35 -2.50 -17.34 3.61
CA ALA A 35 -1.57 -16.22 3.46
C ALA A 35 -2.22 -15.14 2.60
N ALA A 36 -2.12 -13.90 3.04
CA ALA A 36 -2.61 -12.79 2.24
C ALA A 36 -1.75 -12.71 0.98
N HIS A 37 -2.39 -12.75 -0.19
CA HIS A 37 -1.69 -12.45 -1.44
C HIS A 37 -1.16 -11.03 -1.37
N GLU A 38 0.11 -10.86 -1.75
CA GLU A 38 0.71 -9.54 -1.87
C GLU A 38 -0.09 -8.73 -2.89
N ARG A 39 -0.43 -7.50 -2.52
CA ARG A 39 -1.16 -6.60 -3.40
C ARG A 39 -0.16 -5.97 -4.35
N LEU A 40 -0.33 -6.24 -5.64
CA LEU A 40 0.45 -5.58 -6.67
C LEU A 40 0.07 -4.10 -6.72
N CYS A 41 1.00 -3.25 -6.32
CA CYS A 41 0.86 -1.81 -6.41
C CYS A 41 1.26 -1.34 -7.82
N TRP A 42 0.46 -0.45 -8.42
CA TRP A 42 0.82 0.15 -9.70
C TRP A 42 1.95 1.16 -9.53
N THR A 43 2.84 1.18 -10.51
CA THR A 43 3.79 2.28 -10.68
C THR A 43 3.06 3.55 -11.14
N PRO A 44 3.59 4.75 -10.88
CA PRO A 44 2.98 6.00 -11.35
C PRO A 44 2.76 6.03 -12.86
N ARG A 45 3.68 5.44 -13.64
CA ARG A 45 3.56 5.34 -15.10
C ARG A 45 2.40 4.43 -15.52
N GLN A 46 2.18 3.32 -14.83
CA GLN A 46 1.04 2.44 -15.09
C GLN A 46 -0.29 3.13 -14.74
N ALA A 47 -0.35 3.84 -13.62
CA ALA A 47 -1.52 4.62 -13.24
C ALA A 47 -1.84 5.72 -14.27
N ALA A 48 -0.83 6.46 -14.75
CA ALA A 48 -1.02 7.46 -15.78
C ALA A 48 -1.49 6.86 -17.13
N ALA A 49 -0.91 5.72 -17.53
CA ALA A 49 -1.33 5.02 -18.74
C ALA A 49 -2.79 4.52 -18.64
N PHE A 50 -3.19 4.03 -17.46
CA PHE A 50 -4.56 3.63 -17.18
C PHE A 50 -5.52 4.82 -17.28
N LEU A 51 -5.19 5.97 -16.66
CA LEU A 51 -6.03 7.17 -16.74
C LEU A 51 -6.18 7.64 -18.19
N HIS A 52 -5.08 7.69 -18.94
CA HIS A 52 -5.10 8.08 -20.35
C HIS A 52 -5.94 7.12 -21.22
N HIS A 53 -5.87 5.81 -20.96
CA HIS A 53 -6.73 4.84 -21.63
C HIS A 53 -8.19 5.01 -21.22
N SER A 54 -8.46 5.22 -19.93
CA SER A 54 -9.82 5.36 -19.41
C SER A 54 -10.54 6.59 -19.97
N ALA A 55 -9.83 7.70 -20.14
CA ALA A 55 -10.35 8.91 -20.75
C ALA A 55 -10.72 8.72 -22.24
N LYS A 56 -10.05 7.81 -22.94
CA LYS A 56 -10.34 7.51 -24.36
C LYS A 56 -11.48 6.51 -24.53
N THR A 57 -11.56 5.51 -23.65
CA THR A 57 -12.48 4.37 -23.79
C THR A 57 -13.81 4.60 -23.06
N TYR A 58 -13.78 5.29 -21.92
CA TYR A 58 -14.93 5.47 -21.00
C TYR A 58 -15.30 6.94 -20.78
N ALA A 59 -14.96 7.78 -21.78
CA ALA A 59 -14.83 9.23 -21.75
C ALA A 59 -15.91 10.02 -20.99
N ASP A 60 -17.14 9.50 -20.87
CA ASP A 60 -18.28 10.24 -20.31
C ASP A 60 -18.81 9.76 -18.95
N GLN A 61 -18.36 8.62 -18.40
CA GLN A 61 -19.01 8.05 -17.20
C GLN A 61 -18.06 7.67 -16.06
N TYR A 62 -16.90 7.12 -16.38
CA TYR A 62 -16.02 6.53 -15.35
C TYR A 62 -14.62 7.14 -15.29
N ALA A 63 -14.24 7.97 -16.25
CA ALA A 63 -12.93 8.62 -16.26
C ALA A 63 -12.73 9.50 -15.02
N ASP A 64 -13.72 10.35 -14.71
CA ASP A 64 -13.65 11.30 -13.58
C ASP A 64 -13.54 10.59 -12.23
N ILE A 65 -14.30 9.51 -12.02
CA ILE A 65 -14.26 8.78 -10.74
C ILE A 65 -12.91 8.07 -10.53
N PHE A 66 -12.28 7.56 -11.60
CA PHE A 66 -10.94 6.97 -11.51
C PHE A 66 -9.87 8.01 -11.22
N GLU A 67 -9.97 9.20 -11.82
CA GLU A 67 -9.07 10.31 -11.54
C GLU A 67 -9.18 10.75 -10.07
N VAL A 68 -10.39 10.91 -9.55
CA VAL A 68 -10.62 11.24 -8.14
C VAL A 68 -10.08 10.14 -7.22
N HIS A 69 -10.31 8.86 -7.54
CA HIS A 69 -9.82 7.75 -6.72
C HIS A 69 -8.28 7.71 -6.67
N LEU A 70 -7.61 7.91 -7.81
CA LEU A 70 -6.15 7.88 -7.88
C LEU A 70 -5.50 9.16 -7.32
N GLY A 71 -6.15 10.32 -7.46
CA GLY A 71 -5.63 11.59 -6.98
C GLY A 71 -5.82 11.83 -5.47
N THR A 72 -6.90 11.28 -4.88
CA THR A 72 -7.21 11.49 -3.45
C THR A 72 -6.89 10.29 -2.57
N GLY A 73 -6.85 9.08 -3.14
CA GLY A 73 -6.64 7.85 -2.38
C GLY A 73 -7.82 7.46 -1.47
N MET A 74 -9.01 8.06 -1.67
CA MET A 74 -10.21 7.73 -0.89
C MET A 74 -10.59 6.25 -1.01
N ARG A 75 -11.23 5.71 0.03
CA ARG A 75 -11.85 4.39 -0.08
C ARG A 75 -13.02 4.46 -1.07
N ARG A 76 -13.27 3.39 -1.82
CA ARG A 76 -14.41 3.31 -2.75
C ARG A 76 -15.74 3.74 -2.13
N GLY A 77 -15.99 3.37 -0.87
CA GLY A 77 -17.21 3.77 -0.17
C GLY A 77 -17.27 5.25 0.20
N GLU A 78 -16.13 5.89 0.47
CA GLU A 78 -16.05 7.32 0.75
C GLU A 78 -16.25 8.13 -0.53
N ALA A 79 -15.63 7.69 -1.63
CA ALA A 79 -15.78 8.33 -2.94
C ALA A 79 -17.20 8.24 -3.49
N LEU A 80 -17.90 7.11 -3.30
CA LEU A 80 -19.30 6.94 -3.70
C LEU A 80 -20.29 7.70 -2.80
N GLY A 81 -19.91 7.97 -1.55
CA GLY A 81 -20.71 8.75 -0.60
C GLY A 81 -20.44 10.26 -0.66
N LEU A 82 -19.61 10.72 -1.59
CA LEU A 82 -19.24 12.13 -1.69
C LEU A 82 -20.42 12.93 -2.27
N HIS A 83 -20.90 13.92 -1.51
CA HIS A 83 -21.90 14.86 -2.00
C HIS A 83 -21.27 16.22 -2.35
N TRP A 84 -21.94 16.97 -3.24
CA TRP A 84 -21.46 18.31 -3.65
C TRP A 84 -21.12 19.23 -2.45
N PRO A 85 -21.92 19.33 -1.38
CA PRO A 85 -21.59 20.19 -0.24
C PRO A 85 -20.23 19.91 0.42
N ASP A 86 -19.72 18.68 0.28
CA ASP A 86 -18.44 18.23 0.85
C ASP A 86 -17.24 18.59 -0.05
N VAL A 87 -17.50 18.95 -1.32
CA VAL A 87 -16.45 19.30 -2.29
C VAL A 87 -16.04 20.76 -2.11
N ARG A 88 -14.90 20.96 -1.46
CA ARG A 88 -14.25 22.28 -1.33
C ARG A 88 -13.18 22.43 -2.39
N LEU A 89 -13.54 23.02 -3.53
CA LEU A 89 -12.56 23.41 -4.54
C LEU A 89 -11.79 24.64 -4.05
N ALA A 90 -10.54 24.43 -3.63
CA ALA A 90 -9.65 25.54 -3.32
C ALA A 90 -9.52 26.41 -4.58
N ARG A 91 -9.70 27.73 -4.42
CA ARG A 91 -9.51 28.70 -5.49
C ARG A 91 -8.14 28.44 -6.15
N PRO A 92 -8.03 28.47 -7.49
CA PRO A 92 -6.74 28.35 -8.16
C PRO A 92 -5.75 29.30 -7.50
N ARG A 93 -4.64 28.76 -6.99
CA ARG A 93 -3.58 29.59 -6.44
C ARG A 93 -3.18 30.56 -7.56
N PRO A 94 -3.25 31.89 -7.34
CA PRO A 94 -2.86 32.83 -8.38
C PRO A 94 -1.42 32.48 -8.78
N ARG A 95 -1.19 32.27 -10.09
CA ARG A 95 0.17 32.16 -10.61
C ARG A 95 0.91 33.40 -10.12
N PRO A 96 2.12 33.27 -9.53
CA PRO A 96 2.91 34.46 -9.21
C PRO A 96 3.02 35.27 -10.51
N ALA A 97 2.54 36.50 -10.48
CA ALA A 97 2.64 37.42 -11.61
C ALA A 97 4.09 37.44 -12.06
N GLY A 98 4.31 37.30 -13.36
CA GLY A 98 5.64 37.09 -13.94
C GLY A 98 6.68 37.98 -13.28
N THR A 99 7.72 37.36 -12.72
CA THR A 99 8.98 38.04 -12.47
C THR A 99 9.52 38.48 -13.82
N GLY A 100 9.17 39.70 -14.23
CA GLY A 100 9.98 40.46 -15.17
C GLY A 100 11.41 40.46 -14.67
N SER A 101 12.33 40.20 -15.59
CA SER A 101 13.78 40.27 -15.47
C SER A 101 14.31 40.85 -14.14
N ALA A 102 14.67 39.98 -13.21
CA ALA A 102 15.60 40.30 -12.15
C ALA A 102 16.81 39.37 -12.34
N SER A 103 17.90 39.95 -12.82
CA SER A 103 19.21 39.31 -12.90
C SER A 103 19.55 38.63 -11.57
N PRO A 104 20.22 37.46 -11.58
CA PRO A 104 20.62 36.79 -10.36
C PRO A 104 21.63 37.66 -9.59
N PRO A 105 21.47 37.92 -8.28
CA PRO A 105 22.57 38.42 -7.48
C PRO A 105 23.63 37.32 -7.36
N ALA A 106 24.88 37.76 -7.55
CA ALA A 106 26.08 36.94 -7.60
C ALA A 106 26.19 35.92 -6.46
N SER A 107 26.62 34.71 -6.82
CA SER A 107 27.08 33.68 -5.91
C SER A 107 28.12 34.22 -4.92
N PRO A 108 27.96 34.03 -3.59
CA PRO A 108 29.04 34.24 -2.65
C PRO A 108 30.06 33.11 -2.76
N GLN A 109 31.33 33.48 -2.95
CA GLN A 109 32.49 32.60 -2.91
C GLN A 109 32.58 31.83 -1.58
N PRO A 110 33.01 30.55 -1.58
CA PRO A 110 33.26 29.79 -0.35
C PRO A 110 34.57 30.25 0.30
N SER A 111 34.48 31.01 1.39
CA SER A 111 35.62 31.34 2.26
C SER A 111 35.70 30.36 3.42
N GLY A 112 36.91 29.89 3.71
CA GLY A 112 37.19 28.64 4.43
C GLY A 112 36.86 28.60 5.92
N ALA A 113 36.57 27.39 6.38
CA ALA A 113 36.70 26.97 7.78
C ALA A 113 36.97 25.45 7.84
N LYS A 114 37.89 25.07 8.74
CA LYS A 114 38.59 23.78 8.90
C LYS A 114 37.70 22.53 9.05
N PRO A 115 38.23 21.33 8.72
CA PRO A 115 37.66 20.07 9.18
C PRO A 115 38.17 19.76 10.59
N THR A 116 37.27 19.64 11.57
CA THR A 116 37.56 18.99 12.84
C THR A 116 36.68 17.76 12.96
N ALA A 117 37.36 16.62 13.07
CA ALA A 117 36.83 15.29 13.28
C ALA A 117 35.82 15.24 14.43
N HIS A 118 34.78 14.43 14.28
CA HIS A 118 34.38 13.47 15.31
C HIS A 118 33.53 12.36 14.66
N GLU A 119 34.08 11.15 14.75
CA GLU A 119 33.39 9.87 14.59
C GLU A 119 32.16 9.81 15.51
N PRO A 120 31.10 9.05 15.14
CA PRO A 120 30.99 7.75 15.81
C PRO A 120 30.41 6.62 14.94
N HIS A 121 31.12 5.50 14.99
CA HIS A 121 30.61 4.16 15.29
C HIS A 121 29.53 3.54 14.40
N SER A 122 30.03 2.60 13.59
CA SER A 122 29.35 1.44 13.02
C SER A 122 28.44 0.70 14.02
N PRO A 123 27.21 0.33 13.64
CA PRO A 123 26.51 -0.76 14.30
C PRO A 123 26.92 -2.10 13.70
N THR A 124 27.54 -2.91 14.56
CA THR A 124 27.88 -4.32 14.42
C THR A 124 26.77 -5.14 13.76
N ARG A 125 27.06 -5.68 12.56
CA ARG A 125 26.23 -6.66 11.87
C ARG A 125 26.43 -8.03 12.51
N HIS A 126 25.44 -8.50 13.25
CA HIS A 126 25.41 -9.90 13.72
C HIS A 126 25.36 -10.87 12.52
N PRO A 127 26.05 -12.02 12.58
CA PRO A 127 25.96 -13.05 11.55
C PRO A 127 24.62 -13.78 11.65
N SER A 128 23.73 -13.55 10.68
CA SER A 128 22.54 -14.39 10.50
C SER A 128 22.98 -15.77 10.02
N LYS A 129 22.63 -16.78 10.82
CA LYS A 129 22.87 -18.19 10.56
C LYS A 129 22.43 -18.58 9.16
N ALA A 130 23.33 -19.25 8.45
CA ALA A 130 23.00 -20.14 7.36
C ALA A 130 22.06 -21.23 7.87
N SER A 131 20.87 -21.34 7.27
CA SER A 131 20.12 -22.59 7.23
C SER A 131 19.95 -22.96 5.76
N SER A 132 20.88 -23.77 5.29
CA SER A 132 20.71 -24.69 4.18
C SER A 132 19.41 -25.48 4.32
N SER A 133 18.55 -25.43 3.30
CA SER A 133 17.56 -26.47 3.07
C SER A 133 17.48 -26.75 1.56
N PRO A 134 17.57 -28.02 1.12
CA PRO A 134 17.88 -28.39 -0.26
C PRO A 134 16.68 -28.35 -1.20
N ALA A 135 17.02 -28.21 -2.48
CA ALA A 135 16.13 -28.25 -3.64
C ALA A 135 15.29 -29.54 -3.72
N PRO A 136 14.02 -29.48 -4.16
CA PRO A 136 13.28 -30.68 -4.53
C PRO A 136 13.76 -31.20 -5.88
N THR A 137 14.32 -32.41 -5.85
CA THR A 137 14.59 -33.29 -6.98
C THR A 137 13.37 -33.43 -7.90
N ALA A 138 13.57 -33.13 -9.18
CA ALA A 138 12.62 -33.36 -10.25
C ALA A 138 12.36 -34.86 -10.42
N ALA A 139 11.09 -35.27 -10.35
CA ALA A 139 10.62 -36.57 -10.80
C ALA A 139 10.19 -36.48 -12.29
N PRO A 140 10.51 -37.46 -13.14
CA PRO A 140 10.22 -37.42 -14.56
C PRO A 140 8.76 -37.77 -14.88
N ALA A 141 8.26 -37.16 -15.96
CA ALA A 141 6.92 -37.36 -16.53
C ALA A 141 6.69 -38.80 -17.03
N PRO A 142 5.45 -39.33 -16.95
CA PRO A 142 5.12 -40.59 -17.60
C PRO A 142 4.93 -40.41 -19.11
N ALA A 143 5.55 -41.31 -19.86
CA ALA A 143 5.33 -41.52 -21.28
C ALA A 143 3.88 -41.91 -21.55
N VAL A 144 3.25 -41.22 -22.50
CA VAL A 144 1.98 -41.62 -23.09
C VAL A 144 2.31 -42.59 -24.23
N ALA A 145 1.69 -43.77 -24.15
CA ALA A 145 1.66 -44.80 -25.18
C ALA A 145 0.65 -44.46 -26.28
#